data_AF-A0A7S0PBK6-F1
#
_entry.id   AF-A0A7S0PBK6-F1
#
_cell.length_a   1.000
_cell.length_b   1.000
_cell.length_c   1.000
_cell.angle_alpha   90.00
_cell.angle_beta   90.00
_cell.angle_gamma   90.00
#
_symmetry.space_group_name_H-M   'P 1'
#
loop_
_entity.id
_entity.type
_entity.pdbx_description
1 polymer ?
#
loop_
_entity_poly.entity_id
_entity_poly.type
_entity_poly.pdbx_seq_one_letter_code
_entity_poly.pdbx_strand_id
1 'polypeptide(L)'
;QGIKWPLMIDPQLQGIKWLRERERDNNLKVIQLSASKWLNDVTSAITNGWTIIVENCDEDLDATLDPVLARAVVARGRSLFLNIGGEEVEYDPAFRLYLQTKLSNPHY
;
A
#
# COMPACT_ATOMS: atom_id res chain seq x y z
N GLN A 1 -2.87 19.51 -0.20
CA GLN A 1 -3.81 18.57 0.45
C GLN A 1 -3.66 17.25 -0.29
N GLY A 2 -2.97 16.28 0.31
CA GLY A 2 -2.67 15.00 -0.33
C GLY A 2 -3.90 14.10 -0.31
N ILE A 3 -4.23 13.49 -1.45
CA ILE A 3 -5.21 12.41 -1.52
C ILE A 3 -4.61 11.24 -0.72
N LYS A 4 -5.11 11.04 0.51
CA LYS A 4 -4.74 9.90 1.35
C LYS A 4 -5.09 8.60 0.62
N TRP A 5 -4.30 7.55 0.83
CA TRP A 5 -4.68 6.22 0.35
C TRP A 5 -6.02 5.79 0.96
N PRO A 6 -6.87 5.07 0.23
CA PRO A 6 -8.16 4.64 0.73
C PRO A 6 -7.98 3.63 1.88
N LEU A 7 -8.55 3.96 3.04
CA LEU A 7 -8.73 3.04 4.16
C LEU A 7 -10.13 2.44 4.12
N MET A 8 -10.20 1.13 3.99
CA MET A 8 -11.44 0.35 3.98
C MET A 8 -11.67 -0.27 5.36
N ILE A 9 -12.71 0.19 6.05
CA ILE A 9 -13.22 -0.46 7.27
C ILE A 9 -14.21 -1.54 6.81
N ASP A 10 -13.81 -2.81 6.91
CA ASP A 10 -14.59 -3.94 6.40
C ASP A 10 -14.68 -5.07 7.44
N PRO A 11 -15.56 -4.92 8.46
CA PRO A 11 -15.71 -5.92 9.52
C PRO A 11 -16.30 -7.25 9.00
N GLN A 12 -16.98 -7.24 7.84
CA GLN A 12 -17.64 -8.42 7.26
C GLN A 12 -16.87 -9.05 6.09
N LEU A 13 -15.74 -8.46 5.69
CA LEU A 13 -14.90 -8.93 4.57
C LEU A 13 -15.63 -9.01 3.23
N GLN A 14 -16.63 -8.14 3.01
CA GLN A 14 -17.33 -8.06 1.73
C GLN A 14 -16.66 -7.08 0.77
N GLY A 15 -16.21 -5.93 1.29
CA GLY A 15 -15.52 -4.91 0.51
C GLY A 15 -14.20 -5.41 -0.05
N ILE A 16 -13.43 -6.14 0.75
CA ILE A 16 -12.15 -6.71 0.34
C ILE A 16 -12.32 -7.75 -0.78
N LYS A 17 -13.37 -8.59 -0.71
CA LYS A 17 -13.68 -9.57 -1.76
C LYS A 17 -14.01 -8.86 -3.08
N TRP A 18 -14.83 -7.82 -3.03
CA TRP A 18 -15.15 -7.03 -4.21
C TRP A 18 -13.92 -6.34 -4.80
N LEU A 19 -13.07 -5.75 -3.96
CA LEU A 19 -11.85 -5.07 -4.39
C LEU A 19 -10.87 -6.05 -5.05
N ARG A 20 -10.73 -7.25 -4.48
CA ARG A 20 -9.90 -8.31 -5.06
C ARG A 20 -10.36 -8.72 -6.45
N GLU A 21 -11.66 -8.86 -6.66
CA GLU A 21 -12.20 -9.19 -7.99
C GLU A 21 -12.01 -8.02 -8.97
N ARG A 22 -12.22 -6.79 -8.51
CA ARG A 22 -12.05 -5.59 -9.35
C ARG A 22 -10.62 -5.38 -9.83
N GLU A 23 -9.63 -5.61 -8.96
CA GLU A 23 -8.22 -5.38 -9.27
C GLU A 23 -7.50 -6.66 -9.73
N ARG A 24 -8.26 -7.71 -10.09
CA ARG A 24 -7.74 -9.02 -10.50
C ARG A 24 -6.74 -8.95 -11.65
N ASP A 25 -6.95 -8.05 -12.60
CA ASP A 25 -6.09 -7.86 -13.76
C ASP A 25 -4.90 -6.92 -13.50
N ASN A 26 -4.84 -6.26 -12.34
CA ASN A 26 -3.82 -5.26 -11.99
C ASN A 26 -2.68 -5.83 -11.11
N ASN A 27 -2.39 -7.13 -11.27
CA ASN A 27 -1.38 -7.85 -10.50
C ASN A 27 -1.49 -7.59 -8.98
N LEU A 28 -2.70 -7.80 -8.46
CA LEU A 28 -3.01 -7.54 -7.06
C LEU A 28 -2.25 -8.48 -6.12
N LYS A 29 -1.59 -7.92 -5.11
CA LYS A 29 -1.01 -8.65 -4.00
C LYS A 29 -1.62 -8.22 -2.66
N VAL A 30 -1.96 -9.20 -1.84
CA VAL A 30 -2.50 -8.98 -0.49
C VAL A 30 -1.42 -9.31 0.52
N ILE A 31 -1.11 -8.37 1.41
CA ILE A 31 -0.04 -8.51 2.41
C ILE A 31 -0.52 -8.10 3.80
N GLN A 32 0.26 -8.47 4.82
CA GLN A 32 0.14 -7.97 6.20
C GLN A 32 1.51 -7.46 6.63
N LEU A 33 1.57 -6.32 7.32
CA LEU A 33 2.85 -5.72 7.76
C LEU A 33 3.56 -6.53 8.85
N SER A 34 2.86 -7.45 9.51
CA SER A 34 3.45 -8.40 10.45
C SER A 34 4.27 -9.51 9.75
N ALA A 35 4.13 -9.69 8.44
CA ALA A 35 4.82 -10.74 7.70
C ALA A 35 6.26 -10.34 7.36
N SER A 36 7.24 -11.21 7.63
CA SER A 36 8.68 -10.91 7.51
C SER A 36 9.19 -10.47 6.12
N LYS A 37 8.37 -10.51 5.07
CA LYS A 37 8.74 -10.16 3.69
C LYS A 37 7.88 -9.04 3.09
N TRP A 38 7.06 -8.37 3.89
CA TRP A 38 6.14 -7.33 3.42
C TRP A 38 6.88 -6.20 2.68
N LEU A 39 8.06 -5.80 3.16
CA LEU A 39 8.84 -4.71 2.57
C LEU A 39 9.25 -5.03 1.13
N ASN A 40 9.73 -6.25 0.87
CA ASN A 40 10.12 -6.70 -0.47
C ASN A 40 8.92 -6.72 -1.42
N ASP A 41 7.75 -7.11 -0.90
CA ASP A 41 6.52 -7.15 -1.68
C ASP A 41 6.06 -5.74 -2.06
N VAL A 42 6.16 -4.78 -1.13
CA VAL A 42 5.85 -3.37 -1.38
C VAL A 42 6.83 -2.75 -2.36
N THR A 43 8.13 -2.92 -2.15
CA THR A 43 9.18 -2.43 -3.06
C THR A 43 8.97 -2.98 -4.47
N SER A 44 8.72 -4.28 -4.62
CA SER A 44 8.46 -4.89 -5.92
C SER A 44 7.20 -4.31 -6.57
N ALA A 45 6.13 -4.11 -5.82
CA ALA A 45 4.90 -3.56 -6.38
C ALA A 45 5.05 -2.09 -6.81
N ILE A 46 5.79 -1.28 -6.06
CA ILE A 46 6.06 0.12 -6.41
C ILE A 46 6.80 0.20 -7.74
N THR A 47 7.85 -0.61 -7.91
CA THR A 47 8.65 -0.63 -9.15
C THR A 47 7.89 -1.18 -10.35
N ASN A 48 6.99 -2.14 -10.16
CA ASN A 48 6.25 -2.79 -11.24
C ASN A 48 4.85 -2.19 -11.49
N GLY A 49 4.45 -1.16 -10.76
CA GLY A 49 3.12 -0.55 -10.89
C GLY A 49 1.97 -1.48 -10.47
N TRP A 50 2.22 -2.42 -9.55
CA TRP A 50 1.22 -3.37 -9.10
C TRP A 50 0.29 -2.78 -8.05
N THR A 51 -0.83 -3.47 -7.82
CA THR A 51 -1.75 -3.11 -6.74
C THR A 51 -1.42 -3.90 -5.48
N ILE A 52 -1.34 -3.22 -4.33
CA ILE A 52 -1.24 -3.85 -3.02
C ILE A 52 -2.46 -3.53 -2.17
N ILE A 53 -2.95 -4.56 -1.48
CA ILE A 53 -3.83 -4.39 -0.32
C ILE A 53 -3.07 -4.80 0.94
N VAL A 54 -2.98 -3.88 1.89
CA VAL A 54 -2.51 -4.17 3.25
C VAL A 54 -3.74 -4.50 4.10
N GLU A 55 -3.83 -5.74 4.57
CA GLU A 55 -4.89 -6.20 5.46
C GLU A 55 -4.49 -6.08 6.93
N ASN A 56 -5.52 -5.98 7.78
CA ASN A 56 -5.35 -5.82 9.22
C ASN A 56 -4.38 -4.68 9.54
N CYS A 57 -4.59 -3.52 8.90
CA CYS A 57 -3.99 -2.29 9.35
C CYS A 57 -4.49 -2.02 10.78
N ASP A 58 -3.68 -2.41 11.76
CA ASP A 58 -3.84 -2.06 13.17
C ASP A 58 -3.32 -0.63 13.40
N GLU A 59 -3.54 -0.07 14.59
CA GLU A 59 -3.19 1.32 14.92
C GLU A 59 -1.69 1.61 14.77
N ASP A 60 -0.83 0.61 15.02
CA ASP A 60 0.62 0.69 14.86
C ASP A 60 1.08 0.14 13.50
N LEU A 61 0.93 0.94 12.44
CA LEU A 61 1.59 0.67 11.17
C LEU A 61 3.11 0.87 11.32
N ASP A 62 3.90 -0.02 10.70
CA ASP A 62 5.35 0.14 10.68
C ASP A 62 5.73 1.46 9.99
N ALA A 63 6.48 2.32 10.68
CA ALA A 63 6.90 3.65 10.22
C ALA A 63 7.69 3.60 8.91
N THR A 64 8.24 2.42 8.55
CA THR A 64 8.87 2.18 7.26
C THR A 64 7.92 2.45 6.08
N LEU A 65 6.60 2.32 6.27
CA LEU A 65 5.59 2.58 5.24
C LEU A 65 5.23 4.07 5.09
N ASP A 66 5.62 4.94 6.04
CA ASP A 66 5.27 6.36 6.06
C ASP A 66 5.59 7.09 4.75
N PRO A 67 6.76 6.88 4.09
CA PRO A 67 7.05 7.54 2.81
C PRO A 67 6.06 7.14 1.70
N VAL A 68 5.59 5.89 1.71
CA VAL A 68 4.56 5.40 0.76
C VAL A 68 3.21 6.03 1.10
N LEU A 69 2.84 6.07 2.38
CA LEU A 69 1.59 6.68 2.84
C LEU A 69 1.52 8.16 2.51
N ALA A 70 2.63 8.88 2.71
CA ALA A 70 2.78 10.30 2.41
C ALA A 70 2.93 10.57 0.90
N ARG A 71 3.10 9.53 0.07
CA ARG A 71 3.47 9.65 -1.35
C ARG A 71 4.67 10.58 -1.53
N ALA A 72 5.72 10.36 -0.74
CA ALA A 72 6.96 11.13 -0.74
C ALA A 72 7.83 10.82 -1.98
N VAL A 73 7.23 11.00 -3.16
CA VAL A 73 7.83 10.71 -4.45
C VAL A 73 8.66 11.91 -4.91
N VAL A 74 9.90 11.64 -5.32
CA VAL A 74 10.85 12.63 -5.83
C VAL A 74 11.07 12.40 -7.32
N ALA A 75 10.86 13.44 -8.12
CA ALA A 75 11.15 13.39 -9.55
C ALA A 75 12.66 13.61 -9.79
N ARG A 76 13.28 12.74 -10.59
CA ARG A 76 14.67 12.90 -11.05
C ARG A 76 14.70 12.70 -12.57
N GLY A 77 14.75 13.82 -13.29
CA GLY A 77 14.60 13.79 -14.75
C GLY A 77 13.19 13.36 -15.15
N ARG A 78 13.08 12.23 -15.86
CA ARG A 78 11.80 11.64 -16.29
C ARG A 78 11.26 10.54 -15.37
N SER A 79 12.11 10.01 -14.49
CA SER A 79 11.73 8.94 -13.56
C SER A 79 11.31 9.52 -12.22
N LEU A 80 10.46 8.77 -11.53
CA LEU A 80 9.98 9.05 -10.18
C LEU A 80 10.64 8.07 -9.22
N PHE A 81 10.96 8.51 -8.01
CA PHE A 81 11.62 7.68 -7.00
C PHE A 81 10.95 7.86 -5.64
N LEU A 82 11.01 6.82 -4.80
CA LEU A 82 10.54 6.85 -3.42
C LEU A 82 11.58 6.17 -2.52
N ASN A 83 11.81 6.69 -1.31
CA ASN A 83 12.67 6.02 -0.33
C ASN A 83 11.82 5.22 0.65
N ILE A 84 12.06 3.92 0.79
CA ILE A 84 11.37 3.03 1.72
C ILE A 84 12.37 2.07 2.34
N GLY A 85 12.36 1.90 3.68
CA GLY A 85 13.28 1.00 4.36
C GLY A 85 14.77 1.36 4.21
N GLY A 86 15.08 2.62 3.87
CA GLY A 86 16.44 3.06 3.56
C GLY A 86 16.89 2.77 2.13
N GLU A 87 16.06 2.12 1.32
CA GLU A 87 16.32 1.87 -0.10
C GLU A 87 15.57 2.87 -0.98
N GLU A 88 16.22 3.34 -2.05
CA GLU A 88 15.58 4.14 -3.08
C GLU A 88 15.05 3.23 -4.18
N VAL A 89 13.75 3.34 -4.47
CA VAL A 89 13.05 2.51 -5.44
C VAL A 89 12.45 3.38 -6.54
N GLU A 90 12.46 2.91 -7.78
CA GLU A 90 11.77 3.59 -8.88
C GLU A 90 10.25 3.47 -8.67
N TYR A 91 9.54 4.58 -8.79
CA TYR A 91 8.11 4.67 -8.54
C TYR A 91 7.34 4.63 -9.85
N ASP A 92 6.57 3.57 -10.07
CA ASP A 92 5.66 3.49 -11.21
C ASP A 92 4.33 4.20 -10.89
N PRO A 93 3.87 5.17 -11.70
CA PRO A 93 2.60 5.87 -11.50
C PRO A 93 1.35 4.98 -11.49
N ALA A 94 1.43 3.76 -12.02
CA ALA A 94 0.34 2.79 -11.99
C ALA A 94 0.19 2.10 -10.63
N PHE A 95 1.17 2.23 -9.72
CA PHE A 95 1.12 1.65 -8.38
C PHE A 95 -0.11 2.13 -7.60
N ARG A 96 -0.80 1.17 -6.97
CA ARG A 96 -1.97 1.43 -6.13
C ARG A 96 -1.80 0.76 -4.78
N LEU A 97 -2.08 1.50 -3.72
CA LEU A 97 -2.14 1.00 -2.35
C LEU A 97 -3.56 1.15 -1.79
N TYR A 98 -4.07 0.06 -1.24
CA TYR A 98 -5.31 0.03 -0.48
C TYR A 98 -5.01 -0.46 0.94
N LEU A 99 -5.61 0.20 1.93
CA LEU A 99 -5.50 -0.21 3.33
C LEU A 99 -6.83 -0.80 3.75
N GLN A 100 -6.82 -1.90 4.50
CA GLN A 100 -8.02 -2.56 5.00
C GLN A 100 -7.85 -2.86 6.50
N THR A 101 -8.88 -2.53 7.28
CA THR A 101 -8.97 -2.91 8.69
C THR A 101 -10.31 -3.57 9.00
N LYS A 102 -10.28 -4.53 9.93
CA LYS A 102 -11.47 -5.20 10.46
C LYS A 102 -12.01 -4.49 11.70
N LEU A 103 -11.25 -3.56 12.27
CA LEU A 103 -11.63 -2.81 13.46
C LEU A 103 -12.74 -1.84 13.09
N SER A 104 -13.92 -2.00 13.71
CA SER A 104 -15.07 -1.13 13.49
C SER A 104 -14.84 0.30 14.01
N ASN A 105 -13.82 0.51 14.85
CA ASN A 105 -13.46 1.81 15.43
C ASN A 105 -11.94 1.95 15.55
N PRO A 106 -11.21 2.23 14.46
CA PRO A 106 -9.79 2.50 14.53
C PRO A 106 -9.56 3.92 15.06
N HIS A 107 -8.79 4.09 16.13
CA HIS A 107 -8.36 5.41 16.57
C HIS A 107 -7.12 5.82 15.76
N TYR A 108 -7.30 6.66 14.73
CA TYR A 108 -6.23 7.29 13.95
C TYR A 108 -6.29 8.82 14.06
#